data_AF-A0A512M4S8-F1
#
_entry.id   AF-A0A512M4S8-F1
#
_cell.length_a   1.000
_cell.length_b   1.000
_cell.length_c   1.000
_cell.angle_alpha   90.00
_cell.angle_beta   90.00
_cell.angle_gamma   90.00
#
_symmetry.space_group_name_H-M   'P 1'
#
loop_
_entity.id
_entity.type
_entity.pdbx_description
1 polymer ?
#
loop_
_entity_poly.entity_id
_entity_poly.type
_entity_poly.pdbx_seq_one_letter_code
_entity_poly.pdbx_strand_id
1 'polypeptide(L)'
;MKSLPLIIFAITALAQWAVPLSQIWTYEGVLTKGTLIRVKCAAPDPYDPLRGRYLAVRPEQTNVPLPEGMEAPEEQMGYVSLTTGADGLATLSSLSFTKPASGDYLHVRVHSSYDKQASIDWPFERYYLNEELAPEADEWFAENIRNTKGIIAEVKVLNGKAVLADLTLDGKPFREILKDRVK
;
A
#
# COMPACT_ATOMS: atom_id res chain seq x y z
N MET A 1 -7.33 13.30 47.88
CA MET A 1 -6.21 12.50 47.31
C MET A 1 -6.65 11.29 46.48
N LYS A 2 -7.89 10.80 46.56
CA LYS A 2 -8.38 9.63 45.76
C LYS A 2 -8.73 9.96 44.29
N SER A 3 -8.89 11.24 43.94
CA SER A 3 -9.19 11.69 42.58
C SER A 3 -7.96 11.77 41.67
N LEU A 4 -6.78 12.06 42.23
CA LEU A 4 -5.53 12.15 41.47
C LEU A 4 -5.18 10.85 40.71
N PRO A 5 -5.22 9.63 41.32
CA PRO A 5 -4.98 8.40 40.56
C PRO A 5 -6.04 8.16 39.48
N LEU A 6 -7.29 8.57 39.70
CA LEU A 6 -8.37 8.43 38.72
C LEU A 6 -8.18 9.36 37.52
N ILE A 7 -7.67 10.58 37.75
CA ILE A 7 -7.33 11.54 36.68
C ILE A 7 -6.15 11.00 35.85
N ILE A 8 -5.10 10.49 36.51
CA ILE A 8 -3.93 9.92 35.82
C ILE A 8 -4.37 8.71 34.98
N PHE A 9 -5.21 7.83 35.53
CA PHE A 9 -5.78 6.71 34.79
C PHE A 9 -6.56 7.18 33.56
N ALA A 10 -7.46 8.15 33.70
CA ALA A 10 -8.26 8.66 32.58
C ALA A 10 -7.39 9.27 31.48
N ILE A 11 -6.37 10.08 31.83
CA ILE A 11 -5.42 10.66 30.87
C ILE A 11 -4.67 9.54 30.12
N THR A 12 -4.23 8.51 30.85
CA THR A 12 -3.48 7.40 30.26
C THR A 12 -4.35 6.58 29.31
N ALA A 13 -5.59 6.27 29.71
CA ALA A 13 -6.55 5.60 28.84
C ALA A 13 -6.83 6.41 27.57
N LEU A 14 -7.05 7.72 27.68
CA LEU A 14 -7.23 8.59 26.51
C LEU A 14 -6.00 8.62 25.60
N ALA A 15 -4.79 8.68 26.18
CA ALA A 15 -3.55 8.64 25.42
C ALA A 15 -3.38 7.30 24.68
N GLN A 16 -3.75 6.18 25.30
CA GLN A 16 -3.72 4.85 24.69
C GLN A 16 -4.67 4.74 23.49
N TRP A 17 -5.87 5.32 23.56
CA TRP A 17 -6.83 5.33 22.46
C TRP A 17 -6.50 6.34 21.36
N ALA A 18 -5.84 7.45 21.70
CA ALA A 18 -5.51 8.50 20.74
C ALA A 18 -4.64 8.00 19.58
N VAL A 19 -3.68 7.11 19.87
CA VAL A 19 -2.78 6.54 18.86
C VAL A 19 -3.54 5.76 17.77
N PRO A 20 -4.27 4.66 18.06
CA PRO A 20 -4.98 3.90 17.03
C PRO A 20 -6.06 4.74 16.34
N LEU A 21 -6.77 5.62 17.06
CA LEU A 21 -7.76 6.52 16.44
C LEU A 21 -7.12 7.48 15.44
N SER A 22 -5.93 8.02 15.76
CA SER A 22 -5.21 8.89 14.82
C SER A 22 -4.75 8.15 13.57
N GLN A 23 -4.38 6.86 13.71
CA GLN A 23 -4.01 6.01 12.58
C GLN A 23 -5.21 5.74 11.69
N ILE A 24 -6.35 5.35 12.26
CA ILE A 24 -7.61 5.13 11.53
C ILE A 24 -8.04 6.41 10.80
N TRP A 25 -8.05 7.54 11.50
CA TRP A 25 -8.42 8.83 10.89
C TRP A 25 -7.52 9.13 9.69
N THR A 26 -6.21 8.96 9.85
CA THR A 26 -5.28 9.22 8.74
C THR A 26 -5.54 8.27 7.58
N TYR A 27 -5.74 6.97 7.85
CA TYR A 27 -5.99 5.95 6.84
C TYR A 27 -7.26 6.26 6.04
N GLU A 28 -8.36 6.54 6.72
CA GLU A 28 -9.63 6.97 6.11
C GLU A 28 -9.49 8.29 5.34
N GLY A 29 -8.70 9.22 5.86
CA GLY A 29 -8.38 10.48 5.18
C GLY A 29 -7.67 10.25 3.84
N VAL A 30 -6.73 9.29 3.78
CA VAL A 30 -6.06 8.91 2.53
C VAL A 30 -7.04 8.25 1.57
N LEU A 31 -7.87 7.31 2.03
CA LEU A 31 -8.86 6.63 1.19
C LEU A 31 -9.88 7.59 0.55
N THR A 32 -10.38 8.55 1.34
CA THR A 32 -11.44 9.47 0.93
C THR A 32 -10.94 10.66 0.12
N LYS A 33 -9.79 11.25 0.49
CA LYS A 33 -9.28 12.50 -0.11
C LYS A 33 -8.05 12.30 -0.99
N GLY A 34 -7.47 11.10 -1.01
CA GLY A 34 -6.28 10.81 -1.78
C GLY A 34 -6.53 10.71 -3.28
N THR A 35 -5.49 11.01 -4.04
CA THR A 35 -5.45 10.79 -5.49
C THR A 35 -5.40 9.29 -5.76
N LEU A 36 -6.25 8.82 -6.67
CA LEU A 36 -6.22 7.42 -7.10
C LEU A 36 -5.10 7.22 -8.12
N ILE A 37 -4.19 6.30 -7.81
CA ILE A 37 -3.17 5.83 -8.74
C ILE A 37 -3.38 4.33 -8.99
N ARG A 38 -2.96 3.87 -10.17
CA ARG A 38 -3.05 2.46 -10.56
C ARG A 38 -1.65 1.90 -10.75
N VAL A 39 -1.31 0.88 -9.99
CA VAL A 39 0.04 0.30 -10.03
C VAL A 39 -0.08 -1.15 -10.44
N LYS A 40 0.69 -1.56 -11.43
CA LYS A 40 0.72 -2.96 -11.84
C LYS A 40 1.40 -3.82 -10.78
N CYS A 41 0.76 -4.91 -10.40
CA CYS A 41 1.25 -5.79 -9.34
C CYS A 41 0.95 -7.27 -9.63
N ALA A 42 1.63 -8.14 -8.89
CA ALA A 42 1.20 -9.50 -8.67
C ALA A 42 0.51 -9.58 -7.29
N ALA A 43 -0.44 -10.49 -7.14
CA ALA A 43 -1.13 -10.73 -5.87
C ALA A 43 -1.17 -12.23 -5.53
N PRO A 44 -0.03 -12.91 -5.35
CA PRO A 44 -0.03 -14.30 -4.87
C PRO A 44 -0.75 -14.42 -3.53
N ASP A 45 -1.44 -15.54 -3.30
CA ASP A 45 -2.04 -15.89 -2.01
C ASP A 45 -1.07 -16.75 -1.18
N PRO A 46 -0.46 -16.21 -0.11
CA PRO A 46 0.23 -17.03 0.87
C PRO A 46 -0.75 -17.51 1.96
N TYR A 47 -0.95 -18.82 2.06
CA TYR A 47 -1.69 -19.41 3.18
C TYR A 47 -1.06 -19.03 4.54
N ASP A 48 -1.81 -18.35 5.42
CA ASP A 48 -1.40 -18.01 6.80
C ASP A 48 -2.54 -18.32 7.80
N PRO A 49 -2.42 -19.37 8.65
CA PRO A 49 -3.50 -19.82 9.54
C PRO A 49 -3.79 -18.89 10.72
N LEU A 50 -2.96 -17.87 11.00
CA LEU A 50 -3.13 -17.00 12.18
C LEU A 50 -3.51 -15.56 11.84
N ARG A 51 -3.37 -15.14 10.57
CA ARG A 51 -3.52 -13.74 10.15
C ARG A 51 -4.73 -13.48 9.26
N GLY A 52 -5.58 -14.48 9.09
CA GLY A 52 -6.72 -14.46 8.17
C GLY A 52 -6.26 -14.53 6.71
N ARG A 53 -7.24 -14.50 5.80
CA ARG A 53 -6.98 -14.62 4.36
C ARG A 53 -6.67 -13.28 3.72
N TYR A 54 -5.50 -13.19 3.09
CA TYR A 54 -5.04 -11.99 2.40
C TYR A 54 -4.19 -12.34 1.20
N LEU A 55 -4.19 -11.46 0.20
CA LEU A 55 -3.30 -11.56 -0.94
C LEU A 55 -2.05 -10.73 -0.70
N ALA A 56 -0.87 -11.29 -0.95
CA ALA A 56 0.38 -10.56 -0.89
C ALA A 56 0.53 -9.71 -2.15
N VAL A 57 0.34 -8.40 -2.03
CA VAL A 57 0.42 -7.46 -3.13
C VAL A 57 1.87 -7.05 -3.36
N ARG A 58 2.38 -7.35 -4.55
CA ARG A 58 3.76 -7.10 -4.97
C ARG A 58 3.75 -6.25 -6.23
N PRO A 59 3.90 -4.93 -6.12
CA PRO A 59 4.07 -4.06 -7.27
C PRO A 59 5.25 -4.50 -8.15
N GLU A 60 5.09 -4.43 -9.48
CA GLU A 60 6.12 -4.87 -10.42
C GLU A 60 7.35 -3.95 -10.41
N GLN A 61 7.14 -2.64 -10.24
CA GLN A 61 8.22 -1.66 -10.14
C GLN A 61 8.57 -1.42 -8.67
N THR A 62 9.77 -1.85 -8.27
CA THR A 62 10.37 -1.56 -6.96
C THR A 62 11.58 -0.62 -7.07
N ASN A 63 12.11 -0.46 -8.27
CA ASN A 63 13.31 0.33 -8.50
C ASN A 63 12.95 1.72 -9.04
N VAL A 64 13.65 2.72 -8.52
CA VAL A 64 13.55 4.13 -8.90
C VAL A 64 14.91 4.58 -9.41
N PRO A 65 14.98 5.28 -10.56
CA PRO A 65 16.24 5.84 -11.03
C PRO A 65 16.72 6.94 -10.06
N LEU A 66 18.01 6.91 -9.72
CA LEU A 66 18.67 7.93 -8.91
C LEU A 66 19.16 9.08 -9.81
N PRO A 67 19.02 10.33 -9.34
CA PRO A 67 19.67 11.47 -9.99
C PRO A 67 21.19 11.27 -10.09
N GLU A 68 21.82 11.79 -11.15
CA GLU A 68 23.27 11.68 -11.31
C GLU A 68 24.03 12.30 -10.12
N GLY A 69 24.97 11.53 -9.56
CA GLY A 69 25.77 11.95 -8.41
C GLY A 69 25.08 11.85 -7.05
N MET A 70 23.83 11.36 -6.99
CA MET A 70 23.14 11.08 -5.74
C MET A 70 23.39 9.63 -5.31
N GLU A 71 24.03 9.46 -4.16
CA GLU A 71 24.02 8.20 -3.42
C GLU A 71 22.79 8.17 -2.51
N ALA A 72 22.08 7.05 -2.51
CA ALA A 72 20.96 6.83 -1.60
C ALA A 72 21.43 5.85 -0.51
N PRO A 73 21.62 6.32 0.73
CA PRO A 73 21.96 5.45 1.85
C PRO A 73 20.88 4.38 2.04
N GLU A 74 21.32 3.16 2.29
CA GLU A 74 20.44 2.05 2.61
C GLU A 74 19.65 2.35 3.89
N GLU A 75 18.45 1.80 4.00
CA GLU A 75 17.52 1.94 5.13
C GLU A 75 17.00 3.37 5.40
N GLN A 76 17.36 4.35 4.57
CA GLN A 76 16.94 5.73 4.75
C GLN A 76 15.53 5.99 4.20
N MET A 77 14.77 6.83 4.89
CA MET A 77 13.47 7.33 4.40
C MET A 77 13.68 8.38 3.31
N GLY A 78 12.99 8.21 2.18
CA GLY A 78 12.99 9.12 1.05
C GLY A 78 11.58 9.46 0.57
N TYR A 79 11.51 10.37 -0.40
CA TYR A 79 10.31 10.77 -1.10
C TYR A 79 10.43 10.38 -2.56
N VAL A 80 9.53 9.52 -3.03
CA VAL A 80 9.48 9.07 -4.43
C VAL A 80 8.35 9.78 -5.14
N SER A 81 8.66 10.45 -6.24
CA SER A 81 7.66 11.13 -7.07
C SER A 81 6.98 10.14 -8.00
N LEU A 82 5.67 10.28 -8.17
CA LEU A 82 4.87 9.44 -9.04
C LEU A 82 4.56 10.15 -10.36
N THR A 83 4.54 9.40 -11.46
CA THR A 83 4.10 9.90 -12.76
C THR A 83 3.14 8.90 -13.40
N THR A 84 2.02 9.39 -13.91
CA THR A 84 1.02 8.55 -14.59
C THR A 84 1.37 8.47 -16.07
N GLY A 85 1.55 7.25 -16.57
CA GLY A 85 1.79 6.95 -17.98
C GLY A 85 0.54 7.12 -18.84
N ALA A 86 0.71 7.03 -20.16
CA ALA A 86 -0.38 7.13 -21.13
C ALA A 86 -1.38 5.96 -21.05
N ASP A 87 -0.96 4.84 -20.46
CA ASP A 87 -1.77 3.67 -20.13
C ASP A 87 -2.63 3.85 -18.86
N GLY A 88 -2.48 4.98 -18.16
CA GLY A 88 -3.15 5.25 -16.89
C GLY A 88 -2.52 4.54 -15.70
N LEU A 89 -1.35 3.92 -15.86
CA LEU A 89 -0.58 3.31 -14.77
C LEU A 89 0.43 4.30 -14.20
N ALA A 90 0.56 4.33 -12.88
CA ALA A 90 1.54 5.12 -12.17
C ALA A 90 2.88 4.37 -12.08
N THR A 91 3.95 5.12 -12.36
CA THR A 91 5.34 4.66 -12.28
C THR A 91 6.13 5.54 -11.32
N LEU A 92 7.17 4.96 -10.72
CA LEU A 92 8.11 5.68 -9.86
C LEU A 92 9.10 6.44 -10.75
N SER A 93 9.17 7.76 -10.57
CA SER A 93 9.91 8.65 -11.48
C SER A 93 11.28 9.08 -10.95
N SER A 94 11.35 9.53 -9.69
CA SER A 94 12.59 10.03 -9.08
C SER A 94 12.54 9.95 -7.56
N LEU A 95 13.71 9.80 -6.94
CA LEU A 95 13.91 9.82 -5.49
C LEU A 95 14.47 11.18 -5.05
N SER A 96 13.93 11.72 -3.96
CA SER A 96 14.43 12.91 -3.26
C SER A 96 14.42 12.68 -1.75
N PHE A 97 15.41 13.21 -1.03
CA PHE A 97 15.40 13.21 0.44
C PHE A 97 14.75 14.45 1.04
N THR A 98 14.41 15.42 0.21
CA THR A 98 13.63 16.60 0.60
C THR A 98 12.18 16.43 0.15
N LYS A 99 11.25 16.84 1.01
CA LYS A 99 9.82 16.74 0.75
C LYS A 99 9.45 17.55 -0.51
N PRO A 100 8.81 16.95 -1.52
CA PRO A 100 8.35 17.66 -2.70
C PRO A 100 7.33 18.76 -2.35
N ALA A 101 7.40 19.90 -3.04
CA ALA A 101 6.49 21.03 -2.82
C ALA A 101 5.08 20.79 -3.42
N SER A 102 5.00 19.99 -4.49
CA SER A 102 3.75 19.71 -5.22
C SER A 102 3.81 18.35 -5.92
N GLY A 103 2.64 17.82 -6.27
CA GLY A 103 2.49 16.53 -6.94
C GLY A 103 2.27 15.37 -5.97
N ASP A 104 1.91 14.21 -6.52
CA ASP A 104 1.76 12.98 -5.75
C ASP A 104 3.13 12.35 -5.53
N TYR A 105 3.42 12.07 -4.27
CA TYR A 105 4.67 11.44 -3.86
C TYR A 105 4.41 10.39 -2.78
N LEU A 106 5.35 9.48 -2.62
CA LEU A 106 5.35 8.44 -1.60
C LEU A 106 6.49 8.69 -0.62
N HIS A 107 6.22 8.53 0.66
CA HIS A 107 7.25 8.55 1.71
C HIS A 107 7.60 7.10 2.06
N VAL A 108 8.74 6.63 1.58
CA VAL A 108 9.12 5.20 1.59
C VAL A 108 10.54 5.00 2.07
N ARG A 109 10.82 3.79 2.54
CA ARG A 109 12.17 3.37 2.90
C ARG A 109 12.91 2.93 1.65
N VAL A 110 14.14 3.38 1.50
CA VAL A 110 15.11 2.84 0.53
C VAL A 110 15.65 1.54 1.11
N HIS A 111 15.35 0.43 0.47
CA HIS A 111 15.87 -0.88 0.88
C HIS A 111 17.34 -1.01 0.51
N SER A 112 17.71 -0.64 -0.72
CA SER A 112 19.09 -0.71 -1.19
C SER A 112 19.30 0.22 -2.37
N SER A 113 20.55 0.55 -2.67
CA SER A 113 20.90 1.28 -3.89
C SER A 113 22.02 0.56 -4.65
N TYR A 114 21.84 0.42 -5.96
CA TYR A 114 22.80 -0.23 -6.84
C TYR A 114 22.69 0.33 -8.25
N ASP A 115 23.83 0.53 -8.92
CA ASP A 115 23.93 0.93 -10.33
C ASP A 115 22.95 2.07 -10.75
N LYS A 116 23.02 3.19 -10.00
CA LYS A 116 22.16 4.38 -10.19
C LYS A 116 20.65 4.12 -10.06
N GLN A 117 20.26 3.05 -9.38
CA GLN A 117 18.87 2.79 -9.00
C GLN A 117 18.78 2.57 -7.49
N ALA A 118 17.65 2.98 -6.91
CA ALA A 118 17.29 2.66 -5.54
C ALA A 118 16.09 1.73 -5.54
N SER A 119 16.20 0.60 -4.82
CA SER A 119 15.06 -0.26 -4.51
C SER A 119 14.34 0.31 -3.30
N ILE A 120 13.02 0.40 -3.36
CA ILE A 120 12.18 0.91 -2.27
C ILE A 120 11.19 -0.13 -1.79
N ASP A 121 10.79 0.02 -0.52
CA ASP A 121 9.69 -0.74 0.05
C ASP A 121 8.37 0.00 -0.20
N TRP A 122 7.41 -0.68 -0.84
CA TRP A 122 6.06 -0.15 -0.94
C TRP A 122 5.40 -0.14 0.45
N PRO A 123 4.65 0.93 0.80
CA PRO A 123 4.06 1.07 2.14
C PRO A 123 2.79 0.23 2.34
N PHE A 124 2.55 -0.73 1.46
CA PHE A 124 1.47 -1.72 1.53
C PHE A 124 1.97 -3.03 0.93
N GLU A 125 1.53 -4.14 1.51
CA GLU A 125 1.97 -5.48 1.10
C GLU A 125 0.81 -6.47 1.02
N ARG A 126 -0.37 -6.10 1.53
CA ARG A 126 -1.47 -7.03 1.77
C ARG A 126 -2.80 -6.45 1.36
N TYR A 127 -3.62 -7.29 0.72
CA TYR A 127 -5.03 -7.04 0.47
C TYR A 127 -5.86 -8.06 1.25
N TYR A 128 -6.56 -7.60 2.29
CA TYR A 128 -7.38 -8.47 3.12
C TYR A 128 -8.71 -8.79 2.42
N LEU A 129 -9.08 -10.07 2.45
CA LEU A 129 -10.33 -10.57 1.88
C LEU A 129 -11.31 -10.93 3.00
N ASN A 130 -12.60 -10.91 2.68
CA ASN A 130 -13.60 -11.50 3.58
C ASN A 130 -13.41 -13.03 3.55
N GLU A 131 -13.42 -13.66 4.73
CA GLU A 131 -13.29 -15.11 4.89
C GLU A 131 -14.35 -15.89 4.11
N GLU A 132 -15.56 -15.34 3.96
CA GLU A 132 -16.63 -15.94 3.14
C GLU A 132 -16.27 -16.03 1.66
N LEU A 133 -15.43 -15.11 1.16
CA LEU A 133 -14.97 -15.07 -0.23
C LEU A 133 -13.62 -15.76 -0.44
N ALA A 134 -12.97 -16.18 0.65
CA ALA A 134 -11.61 -16.72 0.57
C ALA A 134 -11.52 -18.05 -0.20
N PRO A 135 -12.44 -19.02 -0.05
CA PRO A 135 -12.38 -20.25 -0.84
C PRO A 135 -12.43 -19.98 -2.35
N GLU A 136 -13.30 -19.05 -2.77
CA GLU A 136 -13.38 -18.63 -4.18
C GLU A 136 -12.14 -17.89 -4.67
N ALA A 137 -11.51 -17.10 -3.80
CA ALA A 137 -10.25 -16.47 -4.14
C ALA A 137 -9.17 -17.53 -4.41
N ASP A 138 -9.05 -18.54 -3.54
CA ASP A 138 -8.08 -19.63 -3.68
C ASP A 138 -8.28 -20.38 -5.01
N GLU A 139 -9.52 -20.74 -5.34
CA GLU A 139 -9.87 -21.40 -6.60
C GLU A 139 -9.56 -20.51 -7.81
N TRP A 140 -9.97 -19.24 -7.75
CA TRP A 140 -9.71 -18.29 -8.82
C TRP A 140 -8.21 -18.14 -9.06
N PHE A 141 -7.40 -18.04 -8.00
CA PHE A 141 -5.94 -17.97 -8.14
C PHE A 141 -5.35 -19.27 -8.68
N ALA A 142 -5.82 -20.43 -8.26
CA ALA A 142 -5.36 -21.72 -8.78
C ALA A 142 -5.59 -21.83 -10.30
N GLU A 143 -6.77 -21.40 -10.78
CA GLU A 143 -7.11 -21.36 -12.21
C GLU A 143 -6.30 -20.31 -12.98
N ASN A 144 -6.06 -19.16 -12.36
CA ASN A 144 -5.48 -17.98 -13.00
C ASN A 144 -4.03 -17.75 -12.62
N ILE A 145 -3.31 -18.73 -12.05
CA ILE A 145 -1.92 -18.58 -11.59
C ILE A 145 -1.00 -18.03 -12.69
N ARG A 146 -1.22 -18.45 -13.94
CA ARG A 146 -0.47 -17.97 -15.12
C ARG A 146 -0.86 -16.55 -15.56
N ASN A 147 -2.06 -16.12 -15.20
CA ASN A 147 -2.68 -14.84 -15.52
C ASN A 147 -2.69 -13.86 -14.33
N THR A 148 -2.04 -14.21 -13.20
CA THR A 148 -1.79 -13.27 -12.09
C THR A 148 -0.95 -12.07 -12.52
N LYS A 149 -0.31 -12.16 -13.69
CA LYS A 149 0.33 -11.02 -14.38
C LYS A 149 -0.76 -10.13 -14.98
N GLY A 150 -0.88 -8.90 -14.49
CA GLY A 150 -1.86 -7.93 -14.98
C GLY A 150 -2.90 -7.48 -13.96
N ILE A 151 -2.80 -7.94 -12.71
CA ILE A 151 -3.56 -7.35 -11.61
C ILE A 151 -3.07 -5.91 -11.40
N ILE A 152 -4.02 -5.00 -11.25
CA ILE A 152 -3.75 -3.58 -11.00
C ILE A 152 -4.19 -3.26 -9.57
N ALA A 153 -3.24 -2.83 -8.76
CA ALA A 153 -3.50 -2.25 -7.46
C ALA A 153 -4.02 -0.82 -7.61
N GLU A 154 -5.22 -0.58 -7.09
CA GLU A 154 -5.79 0.74 -6.94
C GLU A 154 -5.37 1.32 -5.60
N VAL A 155 -4.50 2.33 -5.63
CA VAL A 155 -3.86 2.90 -4.44
C VAL A 155 -4.25 4.35 -4.31
N LYS A 156 -4.62 4.77 -3.09
CA LYS A 156 -4.90 6.15 -2.75
C LYS A 156 -3.66 6.79 -2.14
N VAL A 157 -3.21 7.91 -2.69
CA VAL A 157 -2.03 8.66 -2.22
C VAL A 157 -2.43 10.02 -1.69
N LEU A 158 -1.95 10.35 -0.49
CA LEU A 158 -2.14 11.67 0.11
C LEU A 158 -0.96 12.01 1.04
N ASN A 159 -0.31 13.15 0.78
CA ASN A 159 0.77 13.69 1.62
C ASN A 159 1.92 12.69 1.90
N GLY A 160 2.28 11.84 0.94
CA GLY A 160 3.33 10.82 1.12
C GLY A 160 2.82 9.47 1.64
N LYS A 161 1.57 9.38 2.09
CA LYS A 161 0.98 8.12 2.53
C LYS A 161 0.26 7.46 1.36
N ALA A 162 0.45 6.15 1.21
CA ALA A 162 -0.27 5.34 0.25
C ALA A 162 -1.09 4.27 0.98
N VAL A 163 -2.32 4.08 0.53
CA VAL A 163 -3.22 3.05 1.04
C VAL A 163 -3.78 2.27 -0.13
N LEU A 164 -3.64 0.95 -0.10
CA LEU A 164 -4.29 0.07 -1.07
C LEU A 164 -5.80 0.08 -0.85
N ALA A 165 -6.55 0.52 -1.86
CA ALA A 165 -8.00 0.61 -1.82
C ALA A 165 -8.66 -0.65 -2.41
N ASP A 166 -8.18 -1.11 -3.56
CA ASP A 166 -8.68 -2.33 -4.20
C ASP A 166 -7.65 -2.98 -5.13
N LEU A 167 -7.98 -4.18 -5.60
CA LEU A 167 -7.32 -4.84 -6.72
C LEU A 167 -8.31 -4.92 -7.88
N THR A 168 -7.84 -4.70 -9.09
CA THR A 168 -8.64 -4.80 -10.31
C THR A 168 -7.98 -5.72 -11.31
N LEU A 169 -8.82 -6.42 -12.08
CA LEU A 169 -8.41 -7.23 -13.21
C LEU A 169 -9.34 -6.92 -14.38
N ASP A 170 -8.77 -6.60 -15.54
CA ASP A 170 -9.52 -6.20 -16.74
C ASP A 170 -10.57 -5.11 -16.47
N GLY A 171 -10.24 -4.17 -15.57
CA GLY A 171 -11.12 -3.07 -15.18
C GLY A 171 -12.25 -3.44 -14.22
N LYS A 172 -12.35 -4.70 -13.78
CA LYS A 172 -13.33 -5.13 -12.77
C LYS A 172 -12.68 -5.24 -11.39
N PRO A 173 -13.32 -4.73 -10.32
CA PRO A 173 -12.87 -4.93 -8.95
C PRO A 173 -12.82 -6.42 -8.58
N PHE A 174 -11.73 -6.83 -7.94
CA PHE A 174 -11.50 -8.23 -7.57
C PHE A 174 -12.60 -8.75 -6.65
N ARG A 175 -13.07 -7.92 -5.72
CA ARG A 175 -14.18 -8.27 -4.83
C ARG A 175 -15.49 -8.57 -5.57
N GLU A 176 -15.74 -7.89 -6.69
CA GLU A 176 -16.93 -8.16 -7.52
C GLU A 176 -16.79 -9.47 -8.29
N ILE A 177 -15.60 -9.73 -8.84
CA ILE A 177 -15.28 -11.00 -9.51
C ILE A 177 -15.56 -12.19 -8.57
N LEU A 178 -15.11 -12.11 -7.31
CA LEU A 178 -15.36 -13.19 -6.33
C LEU A 178 -16.85 -13.32 -5.98
N LYS A 179 -17.56 -12.20 -5.77
CA LYS A 179 -18.98 -12.22 -5.41
C LYS A 179 -19.86 -12.84 -6.49
N ASP A 180 -19.50 -12.68 -7.76
CA ASP A 180 -20.26 -13.26 -8.86
C ASP A 180 -20.05 -14.78 -8.99
N ARG A 181 -18.99 -15.35 -8.38
CA ARG A 181 -18.76 -16.82 -8.34
C ARG A 181 -19.50 -17.51 -7.19
N VAL A 182 -19.74 -16.81 -6.09
CA VAL A 182 -20.47 -17.35 -4.92
C VAL A 182 -21.98 -17.46 -5.15
N LYS A 183 -22.53 -16.74 -6.14
CA LYS A 183 -23.97 -16.76 -6.48
C LYS A 183 -24.37 -18.01 -7.25
#